data_AF-A0AAV9MX29-F1
#
_entry.id   AF-A0AAV9MX29-F1
#
_cell.length_a   1.000
_cell.length_b   1.000
_cell.length_c   1.000
_cell.angle_alpha   90.00
_cell.angle_beta   90.00
_cell.angle_gamma   90.00
#
_symmetry.space_group_name_H-M   'P 1'
#
loop_
_entity.id
_entity.type
_entity.pdbx_description
1 polymer ?
#
loop_
_entity_poly.entity_id
_entity_poly.type
_entity_poly.pdbx_seq_one_letter_code
_entity_poly.pdbx_strand_id
1 'polypeptide(L)'
;MELIASLGNDIAEVLVPTFQAYTALLQTPERRAATHRVKRETFSYGSHERQKLDLYTSPLNLEPISQKCRPVLLFTYGGAFANGDRILDAIEEGLVYANVGAFFAAQAGFDTIILDYRLLKHGAKYPSGGEDFGLGFDWVQGRYQNGGPREIYVIANSAGAVHFSTWLFSPEFATQRKKLLSTSSIVRLTKAVFLGCPFRLDYHGGMKSMLQGYYGSEEETKKAEPTQLMLTASRDKSSQDMIIMPAILTVVAELDPRFIIEPGQEFSEFWRECGGRGDYLVLEGHNHISPPLSLGTGIPREEQWGYQVISWFENRN
;
A
#
# COMPACT_ATOMS: atom_id res chain seq x y z
N MET A 1 -0.65 22.77 1.98
CA MET A 1 -0.58 22.56 3.45
C MET A 1 -1.68 23.34 4.17
N GLU A 2 -1.73 24.68 4.11
CA GLU A 2 -2.80 25.46 4.79
C GLU A 2 -4.22 25.04 4.36
N LEU A 3 -4.42 24.79 3.06
CA LEU A 3 -5.70 24.29 2.55
C LEU A 3 -6.10 22.98 3.21
N ILE A 4 -5.21 21.99 3.25
CA ILE A 4 -5.47 20.66 3.84
C ILE A 4 -5.69 20.75 5.35
N ALA A 5 -4.86 21.53 6.05
CA ALA A 5 -4.99 21.76 7.48
C ALA A 5 -6.34 22.38 7.87
N SER A 6 -6.92 23.20 6.99
CA SER A 6 -8.21 23.86 7.24
C SER A 6 -9.44 22.95 7.07
N LEU A 7 -9.31 21.76 6.46
CA LEU A 7 -10.43 20.88 6.15
C LEU A 7 -10.91 20.04 7.36
N GLY A 8 -10.08 19.92 8.41
CA GLY A 8 -10.35 19.03 9.54
C GLY A 8 -9.73 17.64 9.39
N ASN A 9 -10.20 16.68 10.18
CA ASN A 9 -9.63 15.33 10.27
C ASN A 9 -10.65 14.19 10.11
N ASP A 10 -11.94 14.48 9.89
CA ASP A 10 -12.92 13.46 9.55
C ASP A 10 -12.71 12.97 8.11
N ILE A 11 -12.49 11.67 7.93
CA ILE A 11 -12.13 11.09 6.64
C ILE A 11 -13.21 11.34 5.58
N ALA A 12 -14.49 11.27 5.96
CA ALA A 12 -15.59 11.44 5.01
C ALA A 12 -15.72 12.90 4.59
N GLU A 13 -15.57 13.83 5.54
CA GLU A 13 -15.64 15.29 5.27
C GLU A 13 -14.47 15.77 4.41
N VAL A 14 -13.24 15.29 4.66
CA VAL A 14 -12.07 15.76 3.92
C VAL A 14 -11.88 15.09 2.55
N LEU A 15 -12.55 13.97 2.28
CA LEU A 15 -12.34 13.15 1.07
C LEU A 15 -12.47 13.96 -0.21
N VAL A 16 -13.67 14.48 -0.49
CA VAL A 16 -13.96 15.21 -1.72
C VAL A 16 -13.10 16.47 -1.87
N PRO A 17 -13.01 17.39 -0.88
CA PRO A 17 -12.21 18.60 -1.04
C PRO A 17 -10.71 18.31 -1.22
N THR A 18 -10.18 17.26 -0.57
CA THR A 18 -8.77 16.86 -0.74
C THR A 18 -8.52 16.35 -2.15
N PHE A 19 -9.40 15.48 -2.67
CA PHE A 19 -9.33 15.03 -4.06
C PHE A 19 -9.36 16.22 -5.01
N GLN A 20 -10.33 17.13 -4.88
CA GLN A 20 -10.45 18.30 -5.74
C GLN A 20 -9.19 19.17 -5.75
N ALA A 21 -8.60 19.43 -4.58
CA ALA A 21 -7.39 20.23 -4.45
C ALA A 21 -6.20 19.59 -5.19
N TYR A 22 -5.96 18.29 -4.96
CA TYR A 22 -4.81 17.61 -5.55
C TYR A 22 -4.98 17.26 -7.02
N THR A 23 -6.18 16.89 -7.45
CA THR A 23 -6.42 16.57 -8.86
C THR A 23 -6.23 17.80 -9.73
N ALA A 24 -6.62 18.99 -9.24
CA ALA A 24 -6.35 20.25 -9.94
C ALA A 24 -4.84 20.50 -10.12
N LEU A 25 -4.01 20.16 -9.13
CA LEU A 25 -2.55 20.26 -9.23
C LEU A 25 -1.95 19.24 -10.22
N LEU A 26 -2.40 17.98 -10.14
CA LEU A 26 -1.94 16.90 -11.02
C LEU A 26 -2.34 17.15 -12.49
N GLN A 27 -3.47 17.81 -12.72
CA GLN A 27 -3.99 18.12 -14.06
C GLN A 27 -3.26 19.28 -14.75
N THR A 28 -2.35 19.98 -14.07
CA THR A 28 -1.54 21.01 -14.74
C THR A 28 -0.71 20.38 -15.88
N PRO A 29 -0.54 21.07 -17.03
CA PRO A 29 0.10 20.47 -18.22
C PRO A 29 1.49 19.87 -17.96
N GLU A 30 2.28 20.53 -17.10
CA GLU A 30 3.62 20.07 -16.74
C GLU A 30 3.59 18.74 -15.97
N ARG A 31 2.71 18.63 -14.96
CA ARG A 31 2.63 17.45 -14.07
C ARG A 31 2.03 16.26 -14.79
N ARG A 32 0.96 16.50 -15.56
CA ARG A 32 0.40 15.51 -16.48
C ARG A 32 1.45 14.96 -17.44
N ALA A 33 2.21 15.83 -18.10
CA ALA A 33 3.27 15.39 -19.02
C ALA A 33 4.37 14.62 -18.29
N ALA A 34 4.72 14.98 -17.06
CA ALA A 34 5.68 14.24 -16.26
C ALA A 34 5.20 12.81 -15.94
N THR A 35 3.94 12.65 -15.52
CA THR A 35 3.33 11.34 -15.25
C THR A 35 3.30 10.46 -16.49
N HIS A 36 2.82 10.98 -17.64
CA HIS A 36 2.69 10.21 -18.88
C HIS A 36 4.02 9.89 -19.57
N ARG A 37 5.13 10.57 -19.21
CA ARG A 37 6.47 10.22 -19.70
C ARG A 37 6.98 8.89 -19.14
N VAL A 38 6.44 8.44 -18.01
CA VAL A 38 6.79 7.14 -17.43
C VAL A 38 6.02 6.05 -18.17
N LYS A 39 6.72 5.02 -18.63
CA LYS A 39 6.09 3.91 -19.36
C LYS A 39 5.17 3.15 -18.41
N ARG A 40 3.90 3.01 -18.80
CA ARG A 40 2.88 2.21 -18.11
C ARG A 40 2.45 1.02 -18.96
N GLU A 41 2.40 -0.16 -18.34
CA GLU A 41 1.88 -1.39 -18.95
C GLU A 41 0.88 -2.08 -18.01
N THR A 42 -0.29 -2.45 -18.53
CA THR A 42 -1.35 -3.12 -17.75
C THR A 42 -1.29 -4.62 -17.94
N PHE A 43 -1.43 -5.37 -16.84
CA PHE A 43 -1.41 -6.83 -16.84
C PHE A 43 -2.57 -7.41 -16.02
N SER A 44 -2.97 -8.64 -16.34
CA SER A 44 -3.78 -9.47 -15.46
C SER A 44 -2.87 -10.29 -14.54
N TYR A 45 -3.19 -10.33 -13.26
CA TYR A 45 -2.52 -11.20 -12.28
C TYR A 45 -3.43 -12.34 -11.79
N GLY A 46 -4.70 -12.37 -12.21
CA GLY A 46 -5.63 -13.44 -11.91
C GLY A 46 -6.81 -13.48 -12.89
N SER A 47 -7.79 -14.35 -12.62
CA SER A 47 -8.94 -14.62 -13.50
C SER A 47 -10.09 -13.63 -13.33
N HIS A 48 -10.20 -12.97 -12.19
CA HIS A 48 -11.25 -11.99 -11.92
C HIS A 48 -10.99 -10.69 -12.68
N GLU A 49 -12.04 -9.98 -13.12
CA GLU A 49 -11.90 -8.75 -13.93
C GLU A 49 -11.09 -7.64 -13.23
N ARG A 50 -11.23 -7.55 -11.90
CA ARG A 50 -10.47 -6.65 -11.02
C ARG A 50 -9.05 -7.09 -10.73
N GLN A 51 -8.64 -8.32 -11.08
CA GLN A 51 -7.28 -8.78 -10.82
C GLN A 51 -6.32 -8.27 -11.89
N LYS A 52 -6.15 -6.94 -11.90
CA LYS A 52 -5.35 -6.14 -12.81
C LYS A 52 -4.29 -5.35 -12.06
N LEU A 53 -3.16 -5.12 -12.72
CA LEU A 53 -2.13 -4.23 -12.20
C LEU A 53 -1.55 -3.39 -13.32
N ASP A 54 -1.04 -2.22 -12.94
CA ASP A 54 -0.24 -1.38 -13.83
C ASP A 54 1.21 -1.37 -13.37
N LEU A 55 2.13 -1.65 -14.29
CA LEU A 55 3.57 -1.56 -14.09
C LEU A 55 4.11 -0.26 -14.71
N TYR A 56 4.75 0.55 -13.88
CA TYR A 56 5.43 1.79 -14.22
C TYR A 56 6.94 1.57 -14.20
N THR A 57 7.60 1.90 -15.29
CA THR A 57 9.06 1.74 -15.44
C THR A 57 9.71 3.05 -15.87
N SER A 58 10.80 3.42 -15.19
CA SER A 58 11.50 4.68 -15.43
C SER A 58 11.99 4.80 -16.88
N PRO A 59 11.93 5.99 -17.51
CA PRO A 59 12.58 6.22 -18.80
C PRO A 59 14.10 6.35 -18.69
N LEU A 60 14.64 6.65 -17.50
CA LEU A 60 16.10 6.70 -17.24
C LEU A 60 16.74 5.31 -17.27
N ASN A 61 15.92 4.26 -17.33
CA ASN A 61 16.30 2.87 -17.37
C ASN A 61 16.41 2.39 -18.83
N LEU A 62 17.42 2.87 -19.54
CA LEU A 62 17.67 2.54 -20.96
C LEU A 62 18.15 1.08 -21.17
N GLU A 63 18.61 0.42 -20.11
CA GLU A 63 19.13 -0.96 -20.19
C GLU A 63 18.03 -2.03 -19.97
N PRO A 64 18.12 -3.19 -20.67
CA PRO A 64 17.16 -4.29 -20.54
C PRO A 64 16.98 -4.76 -19.09
N ILE A 65 15.76 -5.21 -18.75
CA ILE A 65 15.39 -5.74 -17.42
C ILE A 65 16.38 -6.80 -16.91
N SER A 66 17.04 -7.53 -17.82
CA SER A 66 18.03 -8.57 -17.51
C SER A 66 19.37 -8.07 -16.97
N GLN A 67 19.67 -6.77 -17.00
CA GLN A 67 21.01 -6.27 -16.66
C GLN A 67 21.10 -5.53 -15.31
N LYS A 68 19.98 -5.15 -14.67
CA LYS A 68 20.00 -4.56 -13.32
C LYS A 68 18.88 -5.13 -12.45
N CYS A 69 19.25 -5.62 -11.28
CA CYS A 69 18.36 -6.06 -10.20
C CYS A 69 17.64 -4.86 -9.54
N ARG A 70 16.66 -4.28 -10.24
CA ARG A 70 15.86 -3.15 -9.71
C ARG A 70 14.89 -3.65 -8.65
N PRO A 71 14.74 -2.96 -7.51
CA PRO A 71 13.66 -3.23 -6.59
C PRO A 71 12.30 -3.05 -7.25
N VAL A 72 11.34 -3.84 -6.79
CA VAL A 72 9.94 -3.75 -7.20
C VAL A 72 9.17 -3.10 -6.06
N LEU A 73 8.44 -2.03 -6.35
CA LEU A 73 7.52 -1.44 -5.37
C LEU A 73 6.09 -1.84 -5.74
N LEU A 74 5.36 -2.47 -4.83
CA LEU A 74 3.93 -2.71 -4.97
C LEU A 74 3.17 -1.72 -4.10
N PHE A 75 2.37 -0.86 -4.74
CA PHE A 75 1.44 0.04 -4.09
C PHE A 75 0.01 -0.47 -4.23
N THR A 76 -0.77 -0.33 -3.17
CA THR A 76 -2.23 -0.47 -3.26
C THR A 76 -2.92 0.70 -2.56
N TYR A 77 -4.10 1.05 -3.09
CA TYR A 77 -4.90 2.15 -2.64
C TYR A 77 -5.87 1.78 -1.49
N GLY A 78 -6.46 2.81 -0.90
CA GLY A 78 -7.59 2.69 0.02
C GLY A 78 -8.95 2.80 -0.68
N GLY A 79 -10.02 2.93 0.10
CA GLY A 79 -11.39 3.04 -0.45
C GLY A 79 -12.42 2.24 0.33
N ALA A 80 -12.12 1.95 1.60
CA ALA A 80 -13.08 1.40 2.54
C ALA A 80 -13.76 0.10 2.03
N PHE A 81 -12.98 -0.82 1.44
CA PHE A 81 -13.41 -2.12 0.88
C PHE A 81 -14.35 -2.05 -0.33
N ALA A 82 -15.00 -0.91 -0.57
CA ALA A 82 -16.07 -0.76 -1.55
C ALA A 82 -15.68 0.07 -2.78
N ASN A 83 -14.64 0.91 -2.65
CA ASN A 83 -14.21 1.90 -3.64
C ASN A 83 -12.71 1.79 -3.91
N GLY A 84 -12.26 2.56 -4.90
CA GLY A 84 -10.87 2.59 -5.37
C GLY A 84 -10.69 1.85 -6.69
N ASP A 85 -9.67 2.26 -7.42
CA ASP A 85 -9.28 1.70 -8.72
C ASP A 85 -7.82 2.12 -8.98
N ARG A 86 -7.01 1.28 -9.65
CA ARG A 86 -5.62 1.60 -10.04
C ARG A 86 -5.54 2.86 -10.90
N ILE A 87 -6.65 3.17 -11.60
CA ILE A 87 -6.87 4.40 -12.33
C ILE A 87 -8.29 4.87 -12.01
N LEU A 88 -8.41 6.04 -11.37
CA LEU A 88 -9.72 6.64 -11.13
C LEU A 88 -10.18 7.42 -12.37
N ASP A 89 -10.96 6.77 -13.23
CA ASP A 89 -11.50 7.37 -14.47
C ASP A 89 -12.35 8.63 -14.23
N ALA A 90 -12.91 8.79 -13.03
CA ALA A 90 -13.65 9.99 -12.64
C ALA A 90 -12.76 11.25 -12.58
N ILE A 91 -11.43 11.07 -12.51
CA ILE A 91 -10.45 12.14 -12.62
C ILE A 91 -9.88 12.11 -14.03
N GLU A 92 -9.99 13.24 -14.74
CA GLU A 92 -9.59 13.36 -16.14
C GLU A 92 -8.17 12.79 -16.37
N GLU A 93 -8.04 12.01 -17.44
CA GLU A 93 -6.82 11.31 -17.85
C GLU A 93 -6.28 10.23 -16.90
N GLY A 94 -7.00 9.88 -15.83
CA GLY A 94 -6.65 8.76 -14.99
C GLY A 94 -5.35 8.97 -14.20
N LEU A 95 -5.11 10.20 -13.75
CA LEU A 95 -3.85 10.62 -13.13
C LEU A 95 -3.68 10.12 -11.69
N VAL A 96 -4.78 9.79 -10.99
CA VAL A 96 -4.70 9.33 -9.60
C VAL A 96 -4.25 7.88 -9.53
N TYR A 97 -3.27 7.66 -8.66
CA TYR A 97 -2.39 6.50 -8.51
C TYR A 97 -1.42 6.27 -9.66
N ALA A 98 -1.71 6.76 -10.88
CA ALA A 98 -0.70 6.88 -11.92
C ALA A 98 0.42 7.85 -11.50
N ASN A 99 0.08 8.94 -10.80
CA ASN A 99 1.04 9.86 -10.18
C ASN A 99 1.98 9.16 -9.19
N VAL A 100 1.45 8.24 -8.37
CA VAL A 100 2.24 7.43 -7.43
C VAL A 100 3.19 6.50 -8.18
N GLY A 101 2.67 5.77 -9.17
CA GLY A 101 3.45 4.85 -9.99
C GLY A 101 4.58 5.56 -10.73
N ALA A 102 4.27 6.70 -11.34
CA ALA A 102 5.24 7.54 -12.03
C ALA A 102 6.27 8.15 -11.08
N PHE A 103 5.87 8.62 -9.89
CA PHE A 103 6.77 9.23 -8.91
C PHE A 103 7.86 8.25 -8.48
N PHE A 104 7.52 7.07 -7.97
CA PHE A 104 8.54 6.13 -7.49
C PHE A 104 9.39 5.55 -8.64
N ALA A 105 8.80 5.33 -9.82
CA ALA A 105 9.55 4.91 -10.99
C ALA A 105 10.55 5.99 -11.44
N ALA A 106 10.16 7.27 -11.46
CA ALA A 106 11.03 8.37 -11.90
C ALA A 106 12.10 8.73 -10.85
N GLN A 107 11.70 8.84 -9.58
CA GLN A 107 12.57 9.35 -8.51
C GLN A 107 13.50 8.27 -7.91
N ALA A 108 13.02 7.02 -7.79
CA ALA A 108 13.78 5.92 -7.18
C ALA A 108 14.24 4.86 -8.18
N GLY A 109 13.75 4.91 -9.43
CA GLY A 109 14.09 3.91 -10.45
C GLY A 109 13.48 2.52 -10.18
N PHE A 110 12.51 2.42 -9.27
CA PHE A 110 11.81 1.18 -8.96
C PHE A 110 10.91 0.74 -10.11
N ASP A 111 10.80 -0.57 -10.31
CA ASP A 111 9.70 -1.12 -11.10
C ASP A 111 8.44 -1.04 -10.22
N THR A 112 7.57 -0.05 -10.47
CA THR A 112 6.47 0.31 -9.55
C THR A 112 5.15 -0.25 -10.05
N ILE A 113 4.44 -0.97 -9.20
CA ILE A 113 3.18 -1.66 -9.49
C ILE A 113 2.06 -0.97 -8.73
N ILE A 114 0.98 -0.62 -9.41
CA ILE A 114 -0.30 -0.26 -8.78
C ILE A 114 -1.23 -1.48 -8.91
N LEU A 115 -1.56 -2.09 -7.78
CA LEU A 115 -2.33 -3.33 -7.68
C LEU A 115 -3.81 -3.03 -7.36
N ASP A 116 -4.72 -3.45 -8.24
CA ASP A 116 -6.16 -3.52 -7.92
C ASP A 116 -6.45 -4.67 -6.95
N TYR A 117 -7.63 -4.66 -6.35
CA TYR A 117 -8.17 -5.81 -5.62
C TYR A 117 -9.69 -5.88 -5.79
N ARG A 118 -10.29 -7.03 -5.47
CA ARG A 118 -11.75 -7.21 -5.49
C ARG A 118 -12.39 -6.31 -4.44
N LEU A 119 -13.47 -5.64 -4.84
CA LEU A 119 -14.28 -4.78 -3.94
C LEU A 119 -15.57 -5.50 -3.56
N LEU A 120 -16.23 -5.03 -2.49
CA LEU A 120 -17.51 -5.59 -2.02
C LEU A 120 -18.55 -5.75 -3.15
N LYS A 121 -18.68 -4.74 -4.01
CA LYS A 121 -19.60 -4.76 -5.16
C LYS A 121 -19.27 -5.83 -6.22
N HIS A 122 -18.06 -6.39 -6.19
CA HIS A 122 -17.60 -7.48 -7.05
C HIS A 122 -17.55 -8.83 -6.30
N GLY A 123 -18.19 -8.92 -5.13
CA GLY A 123 -18.26 -10.17 -4.35
C GLY A 123 -17.05 -10.42 -3.44
N ALA A 124 -16.25 -9.40 -3.14
CA ALA A 124 -15.19 -9.52 -2.15
C ALA A 124 -15.77 -9.86 -0.76
N LYS A 125 -15.13 -10.82 -0.09
CA LYS A 125 -15.39 -11.23 1.30
C LYS A 125 -14.07 -11.65 1.92
N TYR A 126 -13.92 -11.63 3.24
CA TYR A 126 -12.70 -12.14 3.86
C TYR A 126 -12.47 -13.62 3.46
N PRO A 127 -11.25 -14.02 3.04
CA PRO A 127 -9.99 -13.27 3.01
C PRO A 127 -9.58 -12.74 1.61
N SER A 128 -10.52 -12.51 0.69
CA SER A 128 -10.27 -12.18 -0.73
C SER A 128 -9.22 -11.11 -1.02
N GLY A 129 -9.15 -10.04 -0.21
CA GLY A 129 -8.10 -9.03 -0.37
C GLY A 129 -6.69 -9.59 -0.13
N GLY A 130 -6.52 -10.49 0.84
CA GLY A 130 -5.25 -11.19 1.05
C GLY A 130 -4.93 -12.17 -0.08
N GLU A 131 -5.94 -12.84 -0.63
CA GLU A 131 -5.78 -13.69 -1.82
C GLU A 131 -5.32 -12.88 -3.04
N ASP A 132 -5.88 -11.69 -3.24
CA ASP A 132 -5.54 -10.80 -4.36
C ASP A 132 -4.09 -10.29 -4.26
N PHE A 133 -3.64 -9.97 -3.04
CA PHE A 133 -2.23 -9.68 -2.77
C PHE A 133 -1.32 -10.86 -3.09
N GLY A 134 -1.70 -12.06 -2.66
CA GLY A 134 -0.96 -13.29 -2.94
C GLY A 134 -0.78 -13.51 -4.45
N LEU A 135 -1.85 -13.41 -5.23
CA LEU A 135 -1.80 -13.53 -6.69
C LEU A 135 -0.95 -12.42 -7.33
N GLY A 136 -1.02 -11.19 -6.81
CA GLY A 136 -0.17 -10.09 -7.22
C GLY A 136 1.32 -10.39 -7.02
N PHE A 137 1.70 -10.96 -5.87
CA PHE A 137 3.09 -11.37 -5.64
C PHE A 137 3.51 -12.56 -6.49
N ASP A 138 2.65 -13.54 -6.73
CA ASP A 138 2.94 -14.65 -7.65
C ASP A 138 3.22 -14.13 -9.06
N TRP A 139 2.47 -13.12 -9.51
CA TRP A 139 2.75 -12.44 -10.78
C TRP A 139 4.14 -11.78 -10.78
N VAL A 140 4.51 -11.08 -9.70
CA VAL A 140 5.85 -10.48 -9.56
C VAL A 140 6.95 -11.53 -9.61
N GLN A 141 6.81 -12.63 -8.87
CA GLN A 141 7.78 -13.73 -8.90
C GLN A 141 7.92 -14.31 -10.31
N GLY A 142 6.81 -14.57 -10.99
CA GLY A 142 6.81 -15.07 -12.37
C GLY A 142 7.46 -14.09 -13.36
N ARG A 143 7.21 -12.79 -13.20
CA ARG A 143 7.74 -11.72 -14.06
C ARG A 143 9.26 -11.57 -13.98
N TYR A 144 9.83 -11.80 -12.79
CA TYR A 144 11.24 -11.53 -12.50
C TYR A 144 12.09 -12.78 -12.19
N GLN A 145 11.54 -13.99 -12.31
CA GLN A 145 12.24 -15.24 -12.01
C GLN A 145 13.62 -15.41 -12.70
N ASN A 146 13.80 -14.82 -13.89
CA ASN A 146 15.04 -14.88 -14.68
C ASN A 146 15.91 -13.60 -14.59
N GLY A 147 15.51 -12.61 -13.78
CA GLY A 147 16.06 -11.25 -13.79
C GLY A 147 17.08 -10.95 -12.69
N GLY A 148 17.63 -11.96 -12.03
CA GLY A 148 18.53 -11.86 -10.88
C GLY A 148 17.82 -11.52 -9.55
N PRO A 149 18.51 -11.56 -8.40
CA PRO A 149 17.92 -11.30 -7.09
C PRO A 149 17.35 -9.87 -6.97
N ARG A 150 16.13 -9.70 -6.46
CA ARG A 150 15.42 -8.42 -6.33
C ARG A 150 14.71 -8.30 -4.99
N GLU A 151 14.69 -7.09 -4.47
CA GLU A 151 13.86 -6.75 -3.32
C GLU A 151 12.47 -6.31 -3.80
N ILE A 152 11.44 -6.73 -3.06
CA ILE A 152 10.09 -6.19 -3.13
C ILE A 152 9.90 -5.30 -1.91
N TYR A 153 9.38 -4.12 -2.19
CA TYR A 153 8.83 -3.20 -1.21
C TYR A 153 7.31 -3.11 -1.40
N VAL A 154 6.59 -2.85 -0.31
CA VAL A 154 5.14 -2.61 -0.35
C VAL A 154 4.82 -1.27 0.27
N ILE A 155 3.92 -0.50 -0.34
CA ILE A 155 3.20 0.59 0.32
C ILE A 155 1.72 0.26 0.21
N ALA A 156 1.09 -0.08 1.33
CA ALA A 156 -0.34 -0.38 1.36
C ALA A 156 -1.07 0.74 2.11
N ASN A 157 -2.04 1.37 1.45
CA ASN A 157 -2.75 2.52 1.97
C ASN A 157 -4.15 2.15 2.50
N SER A 158 -4.48 2.62 3.71
CA SER A 158 -5.82 2.52 4.31
C SER A 158 -6.42 1.11 4.20
N ALA A 159 -7.57 0.91 3.55
CA ALA A 159 -8.19 -0.41 3.38
C ALA A 159 -7.29 -1.43 2.63
N GLY A 160 -6.47 -0.99 1.67
CA GLY A 160 -5.49 -1.86 1.03
C GLY A 160 -4.40 -2.34 1.99
N ALA A 161 -4.09 -1.56 3.02
CA ALA A 161 -3.22 -1.96 4.12
C ALA A 161 -3.85 -3.07 4.98
N VAL A 162 -5.17 -3.03 5.19
CA VAL A 162 -5.89 -4.13 5.86
C VAL A 162 -5.77 -5.42 5.05
N HIS A 163 -5.98 -5.35 3.73
CA HIS A 163 -5.83 -6.50 2.83
C HIS A 163 -4.40 -7.06 2.83
N PHE A 164 -3.39 -6.19 2.78
CA PHE A 164 -2.00 -6.60 2.91
C PHE A 164 -1.72 -7.27 4.25
N SER A 165 -2.26 -6.75 5.36
CA SER A 165 -2.12 -7.36 6.69
C SER A 165 -2.69 -8.77 6.74
N THR A 166 -3.81 -9.02 6.04
CA THR A 166 -4.41 -10.36 5.93
C THR A 166 -3.44 -11.32 5.27
N TRP A 167 -2.83 -10.94 4.15
CA TRP A 167 -1.82 -11.77 3.49
C TRP A 167 -0.55 -11.97 4.34
N LEU A 168 -0.09 -10.89 4.98
CA LEU A 168 1.18 -10.88 5.70
C LEU A 168 1.12 -11.71 6.99
N PHE A 169 0.00 -11.67 7.71
CA PHE A 169 -0.10 -12.25 9.05
C PHE A 169 -1.02 -13.46 9.14
N SER A 170 -1.99 -13.66 8.25
CA SER A 170 -2.84 -14.85 8.36
C SER A 170 -2.03 -16.14 8.14
N PRO A 171 -2.24 -17.19 8.97
CA PRO A 171 -1.61 -18.49 8.79
C PRO A 171 -1.94 -19.14 7.44
N GLU A 172 -3.09 -18.81 6.85
CA GLU A 172 -3.53 -19.32 5.54
C GLU A 172 -2.51 -19.05 4.42
N PHE A 173 -1.82 -17.91 4.49
CA PHE A 173 -0.82 -17.51 3.49
C PHE A 173 0.61 -17.91 3.86
N ALA A 174 0.84 -18.64 4.96
CA ALA A 174 2.19 -18.94 5.46
C ALA A 174 3.08 -19.64 4.42
N THR A 175 2.54 -20.59 3.65
CA THR A 175 3.28 -21.30 2.60
C THR A 175 3.70 -20.38 1.45
N GLN A 176 2.79 -19.51 0.98
CA GLN A 176 3.10 -18.55 -0.08
C GLN A 176 4.09 -17.50 0.42
N ARG A 177 3.83 -16.92 1.60
CA ARG A 177 4.69 -15.92 2.23
C ARG A 177 6.12 -16.42 2.42
N LYS A 178 6.33 -17.68 2.83
CA LYS A 178 7.68 -18.28 2.94
C LYS A 178 8.48 -18.21 1.63
N LYS A 179 7.84 -18.32 0.46
CA LYS A 179 8.50 -18.20 -0.86
C LYS A 179 9.01 -16.79 -1.13
N LEU A 180 8.49 -15.76 -0.48
CA LEU A 180 8.89 -14.36 -0.66
C LEU A 180 9.75 -13.84 0.47
N LEU A 181 9.72 -14.45 1.65
CA LEU A 181 10.52 -13.99 2.79
C LEU A 181 11.85 -14.72 2.92
N SER A 182 11.97 -15.93 2.36
CA SER A 182 13.21 -16.71 2.43
C SER A 182 14.42 -15.93 1.90
N THR A 183 15.56 -16.08 2.56
CA THR A 183 16.84 -15.47 2.14
C THR A 183 17.36 -16.05 0.83
N SER A 184 16.89 -17.24 0.43
CA SER A 184 17.21 -17.87 -0.85
C SER A 184 16.29 -17.44 -2.00
N SER A 185 15.27 -16.64 -1.74
CA SER A 185 14.32 -16.20 -2.77
C SER A 185 14.97 -15.21 -3.73
N ILE A 186 14.85 -15.49 -5.03
CA ILE A 186 15.29 -14.57 -6.10
C ILE A 186 14.52 -13.25 -5.99
N VAL A 187 13.23 -13.30 -5.67
CA VAL A 187 12.43 -12.10 -5.44
C VAL A 187 11.96 -12.12 -4.00
N ARG A 188 12.41 -11.16 -3.20
CA ARG A 188 12.25 -11.18 -1.74
C ARG A 188 11.52 -9.94 -1.23
N LEU A 189 10.42 -10.11 -0.50
CA LEU A 189 9.78 -9.03 0.24
C LEU A 189 10.59 -8.70 1.49
N THR A 190 11.13 -7.49 1.55
CA THR A 190 12.06 -7.09 2.62
C THR A 190 11.53 -5.97 3.49
N LYS A 191 10.65 -5.14 2.95
CA LYS A 191 10.12 -3.96 3.64
C LYS A 191 8.69 -3.65 3.21
N ALA A 192 7.88 -3.18 4.15
CA ALA A 192 6.51 -2.78 3.89
C ALA A 192 6.15 -1.50 4.66
N VAL A 193 5.30 -0.68 4.07
CA VAL A 193 4.76 0.54 4.64
C VAL A 193 3.25 0.37 4.80
N PHE A 194 2.75 0.53 6.02
CA PHE A 194 1.33 0.66 6.30
C PHE A 194 1.00 2.15 6.41
N LEU A 195 0.41 2.71 5.35
CA LEU A 195 0.10 4.13 5.24
C LEU A 195 -1.36 4.39 5.62
N GLY A 196 -1.60 4.96 6.80
CA GLY A 196 -2.93 5.25 7.32
C GLY A 196 -3.77 3.99 7.52
N CYS A 197 -3.15 2.87 7.91
CA CYS A 197 -3.87 1.61 8.10
C CYS A 197 -4.82 1.69 9.32
N PRO A 198 -6.10 1.33 9.18
CA PRO A 198 -6.98 1.13 10.33
C PRO A 198 -6.63 -0.22 10.99
N PHE A 199 -5.65 -0.18 11.89
CA PHE A 199 -5.12 -1.38 12.56
C PHE A 199 -6.12 -2.07 13.50
N ARG A 200 -7.10 -1.31 13.99
CA ARG A 200 -8.29 -1.81 14.67
C ARG A 200 -9.53 -1.37 13.91
N LEU A 201 -10.46 -2.28 13.71
CA LEU A 201 -11.66 -2.05 12.93
C LEU A 201 -12.85 -1.82 13.88
N ASP A 202 -13.51 -0.68 13.74
CA ASP A 202 -14.70 -0.34 14.50
C ASP A 202 -15.96 -0.86 13.81
N TYR A 203 -16.48 -1.99 14.29
CA TYR A 203 -17.67 -2.65 13.77
C TYR A 203 -18.98 -1.90 14.09
N HIS A 204 -18.96 -0.97 15.04
CA HIS A 204 -20.14 -0.20 15.45
C HIS A 204 -20.14 1.24 14.94
N GLY A 205 -19.02 1.68 14.36
CA GLY A 205 -18.85 3.01 13.78
C GLY A 205 -19.29 3.13 12.32
N GLY A 206 -18.79 4.17 11.65
CA GLY A 206 -19.16 4.53 10.27
C GLY A 206 -18.86 3.46 9.21
N MET A 207 -18.04 2.45 9.55
CA MET A 207 -17.67 1.37 8.64
C MET A 207 -18.49 0.08 8.77
N LYS A 208 -19.49 0.05 9.66
CA LYS A 208 -20.27 -1.15 9.99
C LYS A 208 -20.77 -1.93 8.78
N SER A 209 -21.40 -1.26 7.80
CA SER A 209 -21.99 -1.95 6.64
C SER A 209 -20.95 -2.62 5.76
N MET A 210 -19.78 -2.01 5.58
CA MET A 210 -18.68 -2.60 4.81
C MET A 210 -18.01 -3.75 5.58
N LEU A 211 -17.81 -3.59 6.88
CA LEU A 211 -17.25 -4.65 7.73
C LEU A 211 -18.18 -5.86 7.80
N GLN A 212 -19.49 -5.63 7.93
CA GLN A 212 -20.50 -6.69 7.86
C GLN A 212 -20.52 -7.36 6.48
N GLY A 213 -20.43 -6.59 5.40
CA GLY A 213 -20.37 -7.16 4.04
C GLY A 213 -19.13 -8.00 3.79
N TYR A 214 -17.98 -7.60 4.34
CA TYR A 214 -16.69 -8.26 4.09
C TYR A 214 -16.43 -9.42 5.05
N TYR A 215 -16.61 -9.22 6.36
CA TYR A 215 -16.29 -10.19 7.42
C TYR A 215 -17.53 -10.94 7.96
N GLY A 216 -18.73 -10.41 7.77
CA GLY A 216 -19.98 -11.03 8.23
C GLY A 216 -20.40 -10.67 9.66
N SER A 217 -19.50 -10.81 10.64
CA SER A 217 -19.79 -10.53 12.06
C SER A 217 -18.71 -9.69 12.74
N GLU A 218 -19.05 -9.11 13.91
CA GLU A 218 -18.09 -8.39 14.75
C GLU A 218 -16.96 -9.31 15.21
N GLU A 219 -17.29 -10.54 15.63
CA GLU A 219 -16.32 -11.52 16.10
C GLU A 219 -15.29 -11.86 15.01
N GLU A 220 -15.75 -12.12 13.78
CA GLU A 220 -14.87 -12.42 12.65
C GLU A 220 -14.06 -11.18 12.23
N THR A 221 -14.65 -9.99 12.31
CA THR A 221 -13.92 -8.73 12.08
C THR A 221 -12.78 -8.57 13.11
N LYS A 222 -13.06 -8.79 14.40
CA LYS A 222 -12.08 -8.64 15.47
C LYS A 222 -10.97 -9.69 15.40
N LYS A 223 -11.28 -10.92 15.01
CA LYS A 223 -10.24 -11.95 14.78
C LYS A 223 -9.31 -11.59 13.61
N ALA A 224 -9.85 -10.89 12.61
CA ALA A 224 -9.17 -10.62 11.35
C ALA A 224 -8.70 -9.17 11.16
N GLU A 225 -8.81 -8.31 12.18
CA GLU A 225 -8.25 -6.96 12.13
C GLU A 225 -6.71 -7.00 12.19
N PRO A 226 -6.01 -6.03 11.57
CA PRO A 226 -4.56 -6.11 11.38
C PRO A 226 -3.75 -6.38 12.65
N THR A 227 -4.05 -5.68 13.76
CA THR A 227 -3.33 -5.89 15.04
C THR A 227 -3.59 -7.28 15.60
N GLN A 228 -4.83 -7.77 15.55
CA GLN A 228 -5.16 -9.09 16.10
C GLN A 228 -4.53 -10.22 15.27
N LEU A 229 -4.49 -10.09 13.95
CA LEU A 229 -3.79 -11.05 13.09
C LEU A 229 -2.30 -11.08 13.41
N MET A 230 -1.64 -9.92 13.51
CA MET A 230 -0.22 -9.84 13.83
C MET A 230 0.10 -10.45 15.21
N LEU A 231 -0.70 -10.15 16.23
CA LEU A 231 -0.51 -10.71 17.58
C LEU A 231 -0.72 -12.22 17.62
N THR A 232 -1.72 -12.72 16.89
CA THR A 232 -1.99 -14.16 16.79
C THR A 232 -0.83 -14.88 16.12
N ALA A 233 -0.36 -14.35 14.99
CA ALA A 233 0.71 -14.94 14.21
C ALA A 233 2.06 -14.90 14.94
N SER A 234 2.34 -13.82 15.69
CA SER A 234 3.57 -13.69 16.51
C SER A 234 3.64 -14.69 17.66
N ARG A 235 2.50 -15.22 18.14
CA ARG A 235 2.43 -16.26 19.18
C ARG A 235 2.66 -17.67 18.62
N ASP A 236 2.33 -17.89 17.34
CA ASP A 236 2.55 -19.16 16.65
C ASP A 236 3.85 -19.16 15.86
N LYS A 237 4.92 -19.61 16.51
CA LYS A 237 6.27 -19.72 15.92
C LYS A 237 6.34 -20.64 14.68
N SER A 238 5.34 -21.48 14.43
CA SER A 238 5.30 -22.31 13.22
C SER A 238 4.80 -21.52 11.99
N SER A 239 4.02 -20.47 12.24
CA SER A 239 3.39 -19.61 11.23
C SER A 239 4.25 -18.41 10.85
N GLN A 240 5.07 -17.90 11.77
CA GLN A 240 5.83 -16.66 11.57
C GLN A 240 7.25 -16.77 12.16
N ASP A 241 8.25 -16.57 11.32
CA ASP A 241 9.64 -16.39 11.72
C ASP A 241 9.99 -14.91 11.62
N MET A 242 10.11 -14.27 12.79
CA MET A 242 10.36 -12.83 12.90
C MET A 242 11.70 -12.40 12.30
N ILE A 243 12.66 -13.33 12.13
CA ILE A 243 13.95 -13.05 11.51
C ILE A 243 13.78 -12.69 10.03
N ILE A 244 12.87 -13.37 9.33
CA ILE A 244 12.65 -13.22 7.89
C ILE A 244 11.49 -12.29 7.55
N MET A 245 10.71 -11.84 8.54
CA MET A 245 9.64 -10.88 8.32
C MET A 245 10.20 -9.57 7.75
N PRO A 246 9.43 -8.90 6.86
CA PRO A 246 9.82 -7.62 6.33
C PRO A 246 9.89 -6.60 7.47
N ALA A 247 10.80 -5.63 7.36
CA ALA A 247 10.71 -4.48 8.24
C ALA A 247 9.42 -3.71 7.93
N ILE A 248 8.75 -3.17 8.94
CA ILE A 248 7.48 -2.47 8.80
C ILE A 248 7.62 -1.01 9.21
N LEU A 249 7.37 -0.10 8.28
CA LEU A 249 7.18 1.31 8.59
C LEU A 249 5.68 1.57 8.76
N THR A 250 5.27 1.97 9.96
CA THR A 250 3.91 2.44 10.20
C THR A 250 3.86 3.94 9.97
N VAL A 251 3.00 4.39 9.06
CA VAL A 251 2.90 5.80 8.68
C VAL A 251 1.48 6.29 8.94
N VAL A 252 1.36 7.41 9.63
CA VAL A 252 0.10 8.14 9.79
C VAL A 252 0.27 9.57 9.32
N ALA A 253 -0.83 10.22 8.94
CA ALA A 253 -0.86 11.63 8.67
C ALA A 253 -1.07 12.43 9.98
N GLU A 254 -0.49 13.62 10.09
CA GLU A 254 -0.69 14.48 11.28
C GLU A 254 -2.17 14.76 11.56
N LEU A 255 -2.96 14.90 10.49
CA LEU A 255 -4.39 15.20 10.55
C LEU A 255 -5.25 13.95 10.32
N ASP A 256 -4.70 12.75 10.56
CA ASP A 256 -5.52 11.55 10.66
C ASP A 256 -6.47 11.62 11.87
N PRO A 257 -7.64 10.97 11.82
CA PRO A 257 -8.47 10.83 13.00
C PRO A 257 -7.79 9.91 14.03
N ARG A 258 -8.14 10.08 15.31
CA ARG A 258 -7.51 9.34 16.42
C ARG A 258 -7.58 7.82 16.27
N PHE A 259 -8.66 7.29 15.68
CA PHE A 259 -8.82 5.87 15.44
C PHE A 259 -7.85 5.29 14.38
N ILE A 260 -7.08 6.13 13.69
CA ILE A 260 -5.95 5.73 12.84
C ILE A 260 -4.62 5.94 13.59
N ILE A 261 -4.45 7.12 14.21
CA ILE A 261 -3.20 7.50 14.89
C ILE A 261 -2.88 6.55 16.05
N GLU A 262 -3.81 6.38 17.00
CA GLU A 262 -3.57 5.62 18.23
C GLU A 262 -3.33 4.13 17.92
N PRO A 263 -4.18 3.43 17.12
CA PRO A 263 -3.89 2.04 16.76
C PRO A 263 -2.62 1.87 15.92
N GLY A 264 -2.21 2.88 15.14
CA GLY A 264 -0.95 2.86 14.42
C GLY A 264 0.27 2.90 15.36
N GLN A 265 0.23 3.73 16.39
CA GLN A 265 1.29 3.78 17.41
C GLN A 265 1.37 2.45 18.16
N GLU A 266 0.23 1.97 18.66
CA GLU A 266 0.15 0.69 19.37
C GLU A 266 0.64 -0.48 18.51
N PHE A 267 0.23 -0.54 17.25
CA PHE A 267 0.71 -1.58 16.33
C PHE A 267 2.23 -1.55 16.17
N SER A 268 2.81 -0.36 15.96
CA SER A 268 4.26 -0.22 15.79
C SER A 268 5.03 -0.59 17.05
N GLU A 269 4.47 -0.37 18.23
CA GLU A 269 5.04 -0.80 19.51
C GLU A 269 4.96 -2.32 19.65
N PHE A 270 3.76 -2.90 19.52
CA PHE A 270 3.57 -4.35 19.61
C PHE A 270 4.39 -5.13 18.59
N TRP A 271 4.52 -4.60 17.36
CA TRP A 271 5.35 -5.21 16.33
C TRP A 271 6.82 -5.35 16.78
N ARG A 272 7.37 -4.30 17.39
CA ARG A 272 8.75 -4.30 17.91
C ARG A 272 8.89 -5.18 19.15
N GLU A 273 7.90 -5.17 20.04
CA GLU A 273 7.87 -6.06 21.22
C GLU A 273 7.83 -7.55 20.83
N CYS A 274 7.17 -7.88 19.72
CA CYS A 274 7.17 -9.23 19.14
C CYS A 274 8.49 -9.59 18.44
N GLY A 275 9.50 -8.71 18.45
CA GLY A 275 10.79 -8.91 17.79
C GLY A 275 10.83 -8.47 16.33
N GLY A 276 9.80 -7.77 15.86
CA GLY A 276 9.74 -7.20 14.51
C GLY A 276 10.64 -5.99 14.35
N ARG A 277 11.11 -5.78 13.11
CA ARG A 277 11.91 -4.60 12.73
C ARG A 277 11.00 -3.54 12.14
N GLY A 278 11.18 -2.28 12.48
CA GLY A 278 10.30 -1.24 11.96
C GLY A 278 10.40 0.09 12.69
N ASP A 279 9.76 1.08 12.09
CA ASP A 279 9.73 2.46 12.55
C ASP A 279 8.30 3.01 12.49
N TYR A 280 8.10 4.17 13.10
CA TYR A 280 6.84 4.92 13.07
C TYR A 280 7.11 6.33 12.53
N LEU A 281 6.29 6.78 11.57
CA LEU A 281 6.45 8.08 10.91
C LEU A 281 5.13 8.84 10.87
N VAL A 282 5.18 10.13 11.20
CA VAL A 282 4.06 11.06 11.09
C VAL A 282 4.30 11.98 9.90
N LEU A 283 3.31 12.10 9.00
CA LEU A 283 3.36 12.99 7.85
C LEU A 283 2.76 14.35 8.21
N GLU A 284 3.63 15.31 8.52
CA GLU A 284 3.23 16.67 8.86
C GLU A 284 2.38 17.31 7.75
N GLY A 285 1.30 17.98 8.15
CA GLY A 285 0.32 18.72 7.35
C GLY A 285 -0.46 17.91 6.31
N HIS A 286 -0.34 16.59 6.34
CA HIS A 286 -1.21 15.69 5.60
C HIS A 286 -2.44 15.31 6.42
N ASN A 287 -3.56 15.11 5.74
CA ASN A 287 -4.72 14.36 6.24
C ASN A 287 -4.70 12.91 5.69
N HIS A 288 -5.70 12.10 6.03
CA HIS A 288 -5.78 10.68 5.62
C HIS A 288 -5.68 10.43 4.10
N ILE A 289 -6.13 11.40 3.29
CA ILE A 289 -6.36 11.23 1.85
C ILE A 289 -5.20 11.79 1.02
N SER A 290 -4.61 12.88 1.50
CA SER A 290 -3.61 13.66 0.78
C SER A 290 -2.30 12.94 0.39
N PRO A 291 -1.72 11.99 1.15
CA PRO A 291 -0.38 11.49 0.86
C PRO A 291 -0.21 10.88 -0.54
N PRO A 292 -1.01 9.88 -0.98
CA PRO A 292 -0.85 9.36 -2.33
C PRO A 292 -1.18 10.38 -3.42
N LEU A 293 -2.02 11.38 -3.12
CA LEU A 293 -2.40 12.43 -4.07
C LEU A 293 -1.33 13.53 -4.22
N SER A 294 -0.50 13.74 -3.19
CA SER A 294 0.52 14.79 -3.19
C SER A 294 1.73 14.47 -4.06
N LEU A 295 2.01 13.19 -4.31
CA LEU A 295 3.14 12.77 -5.13
C LEU A 295 2.97 13.19 -6.59
N GLY A 296 4.03 13.77 -7.18
CA GLY A 296 4.03 14.22 -8.57
C GLY A 296 3.37 15.59 -8.78
N THR A 297 2.98 16.29 -7.72
CA THR A 297 2.43 17.66 -7.78
C THR A 297 3.53 18.72 -7.94
N GLY A 298 4.78 18.38 -7.63
CA GLY A 298 5.93 19.30 -7.64
C GLY A 298 6.01 20.21 -6.41
N ILE A 299 5.21 19.97 -5.36
CA ILE A 299 5.25 20.74 -4.11
C ILE A 299 6.19 20.04 -3.12
N PRO A 300 7.44 20.51 -2.91
CA PRO A 300 8.46 19.71 -2.23
C PRO A 300 8.09 19.29 -0.82
N ARG A 301 7.44 20.18 -0.05
CA ARG A 301 7.04 19.90 1.33
C ARG A 301 5.98 18.79 1.42
N GLU A 302 5.08 18.70 0.44
CA GLU A 302 3.98 17.72 0.43
C GLU A 302 4.41 16.39 -0.22
N GLU A 303 5.48 16.41 -1.03
CA GLU A 303 6.10 15.20 -1.58
C GLU A 303 7.17 14.60 -0.67
N GLN A 304 7.58 15.33 0.38
CA GLN A 304 8.69 14.97 1.26
C GLN A 304 8.56 13.56 1.82
N TRP A 305 7.34 13.13 2.17
CA TRP A 305 7.09 11.80 2.68
C TRP A 305 7.50 10.70 1.69
N GLY A 306 7.32 10.91 0.38
CA GLY A 306 7.71 9.96 -0.66
C GLY A 306 9.22 9.75 -0.65
N TYR A 307 10.00 10.83 -0.54
CA TYR A 307 11.46 10.76 -0.43
C TYR A 307 11.93 10.14 0.89
N GLN A 308 11.23 10.40 2.00
CA GLN A 308 11.51 9.74 3.29
C GLN A 308 11.30 8.23 3.19
N VAL A 309 10.22 7.78 2.54
CA VAL A 309 9.94 6.35 2.32
C VAL A 309 10.97 5.72 1.37
N ILE A 310 11.40 6.40 0.31
CA ILE A 310 12.49 5.93 -0.57
C ILE A 310 13.77 5.71 0.24
N SER A 311 14.19 6.72 1.00
CA SER A 311 15.36 6.62 1.87
C SER A 311 15.24 5.48 2.87
N TRP A 312 14.06 5.33 3.50
CA TRP A 312 13.80 4.22 4.42
C TRP A 312 13.89 2.85 3.74
N PHE A 313 13.42 2.71 2.50
CA PHE A 313 13.56 1.47 1.74
C PHE A 313 15.03 1.14 1.42
N GLU A 314 15.82 2.13 0.98
CA GLU A 314 17.20 1.93 0.57
C GLU A 314 18.17 1.73 1.75
N ASN A 315 17.82 2.21 2.95
CA ASN A 315 18.64 2.05 4.15
C ASN A 315 18.79 0.58 4.56
N ARG A 316 20.01 0.06 4.52
CA ARG A 316 20.32 -1.33 4.94
C ARG A 316 20.48 -1.40 6.46
N ASN A 317 19.39 -1.23 7.21
CA ASN A 317 19.33 -1.53 8.65
C ASN A 317 18.92 -2.99 8.89
#